data_AF-A0A938EEU9-F1
#
_entry.id   AF-A0A938EEU9-F1
#
_cell.length_a   1.000
_cell.length_b   1.000
_cell.length_c   1.000
_cell.angle_alpha   90.00
_cell.angle_beta   90.00
_cell.angle_gamma   90.00
#
_symmetry.space_group_name_H-M   'P 1'
#
loop_
_entity.id
_entity.type
_entity.pdbx_description
1 polymer ?
#
loop_
_entity_poly.entity_id
_entity_poly.type
_entity_poly.pdbx_seq_one_letter_code
_entity_poly.pdbx_strand_id
1 'polypeptide(L)'
;MDGPSARGERGVLWAKGEHDEEVAPMKVRVHARHVDVPAEVRDMAAARLAQLARLMPPDAVADVEFSAERNPRIRQACVAEITIVARGKVLRTRAAGVAFKEAVTHAVRGIRQEASDDHHRRRAHPHRRLRAA
;
A
#
# COMPACT_ATOMS: atom_id res chain seq x y z
N MET A 1 -28.03 5.55 -38.50
CA MET A 1 -26.61 5.20 -38.65
C MET A 1 -25.91 5.67 -37.39
N ASP A 2 -25.56 4.68 -36.58
CA ASP A 2 -24.45 4.59 -35.64
C ASP A 2 -24.10 5.75 -34.68
N GLY A 3 -24.20 5.45 -33.38
CA GLY A 3 -23.32 6.07 -32.37
C GLY A 3 -21.85 5.67 -32.58
N PRO A 4 -20.92 6.08 -31.70
CA PRO A 4 -20.99 5.59 -30.33
C PRO A 4 -20.61 6.58 -29.21
N SER A 5 -21.28 6.41 -28.08
CA SER A 5 -20.71 6.27 -26.72
C SER A 5 -19.25 6.73 -26.49
N ALA A 6 -19.08 7.83 -25.75
CA ALA A 6 -17.89 8.06 -24.92
C ALA A 6 -18.29 8.05 -23.44
N ARG A 7 -18.32 6.84 -22.87
CA ARG A 7 -18.16 6.63 -21.43
C ARG A 7 -16.72 6.95 -21.06
N GLY A 8 -16.57 7.79 -20.04
CA GLY A 8 -15.59 7.55 -18.99
C GLY A 8 -14.32 8.37 -19.06
N GLU A 9 -14.33 9.50 -18.36
CA GLU A 9 -13.14 10.03 -17.69
C GLU A 9 -13.57 10.56 -16.32
N ARG A 10 -13.77 9.64 -15.36
CA ARG A 10 -13.65 10.02 -13.95
C ARG A 10 -12.17 10.18 -13.66
N GLY A 11 -11.64 11.35 -14.03
CA GLY A 11 -10.38 11.84 -13.53
C GLY A 11 -10.47 11.87 -12.00
N VAL A 12 -9.78 10.93 -11.36
CA VAL A 12 -9.58 10.99 -9.92
C VAL A 12 -8.59 12.12 -9.68
N LEU A 13 -9.16 13.31 -9.47
CA LEU A 13 -8.53 14.48 -8.90
C LEU A 13 -7.99 14.10 -7.52
N TRP A 14 -6.74 13.69 -7.45
CA TRP A 14 -6.01 13.72 -6.18
C TRP A 14 -5.62 15.18 -5.96
N ALA A 15 -6.55 15.91 -5.35
CA ALA A 15 -6.36 17.29 -4.95
C ALA A 15 -5.14 17.40 -4.04
N LYS A 16 -4.36 18.42 -4.38
CA LYS A 16 -3.20 18.95 -3.66
C LYS A 16 -3.59 19.30 -2.23
N GLY A 17 -2.90 18.73 -1.26
CA GLY A 17 -2.93 19.15 0.13
C GLY A 17 -1.51 19.13 0.65
N GLU A 18 -0.96 20.31 0.93
CA GLU A 18 0.18 20.47 1.82
C GLU A 18 -0.20 19.82 3.17
N HIS A 19 0.51 18.75 3.53
CA HIS A 19 0.36 18.08 4.81
C HIS A 19 1.60 18.36 5.65
N ASP A 20 1.62 19.51 6.30
CA ASP A 20 2.42 19.74 7.52
C ASP A 20 1.50 19.48 8.72
N GLU A 21 1.39 18.22 9.13
CA GLU A 21 0.94 17.85 10.46
C GLU A 21 1.73 16.59 10.85
N GLU A 22 2.59 16.72 11.86
CA GLU A 22 3.52 15.69 12.33
C GLU A 22 2.74 14.56 13.04
N VAL A 23 2.03 13.76 12.25
CA VAL A 23 1.51 12.46 12.65
C VAL A 23 2.73 11.55 12.70
N ALA A 24 3.17 11.13 13.90
CA ALA A 24 4.33 10.27 14.10
C ALA A 24 4.43 9.24 12.95
N PRO A 25 5.35 9.44 11.99
CA PRO A 25 5.20 8.79 10.71
C PRO A 25 5.51 7.32 10.92
N MET A 26 4.53 6.48 10.57
CA MET A 26 4.74 5.05 10.46
C MET A 26 6.10 4.82 9.77
N LYS A 27 6.98 4.04 10.40
CA LYS A 27 8.33 3.84 9.86
C LYS A 27 8.21 3.05 8.56
N VAL A 28 8.55 3.68 7.43
CA VAL A 28 8.53 3.04 6.11
C VAL A 28 9.95 2.70 5.68
N ARG A 29 10.18 1.44 5.29
CA ARG A 29 11.41 1.01 4.62
C ARG A 29 11.09 0.58 3.20
N VAL A 30 11.94 0.95 2.25
CA VAL A 30 11.77 0.61 0.83
C VAL A 30 13.00 -0.13 0.34
N HIS A 31 12.80 -1.36 -0.11
CA HIS A 31 13.81 -2.31 -0.54
C HIS A 31 13.63 -2.64 -2.02
N ALA A 32 14.75 -2.86 -2.71
CA ALA A 32 14.76 -3.34 -4.08
C ALA A 32 15.67 -4.58 -4.15
N ARG A 33 15.12 -5.69 -4.64
CA ARG A 33 15.80 -6.99 -4.69
C ARG A 33 16.34 -7.24 -6.09
N HIS A 34 17.61 -6.92 -6.30
CA HIS A 34 18.33 -7.08 -7.57
C HIS A 34 17.69 -6.33 -8.75
N VAL A 35 17.03 -5.21 -8.47
CA VAL A 35 16.35 -4.38 -9.48
C VAL A 35 16.59 -2.91 -9.22
N ASP A 36 16.65 -2.14 -10.30
CA ASP A 36 16.68 -0.68 -10.23
C ASP A 36 15.24 -0.16 -10.23
N VAL A 37 14.89 0.50 -9.12
CA VAL A 37 13.58 1.12 -8.94
C VAL A 37 13.75 2.64 -8.99
N PRO A 38 13.04 3.35 -9.89
CA PRO A 38 13.11 4.80 -9.97
C PRO A 38 12.80 5.47 -8.64
N ALA A 39 13.50 6.57 -8.33
CA ALA A 39 13.31 7.33 -7.09
C ALA A 39 11.84 7.77 -6.91
N GLU A 40 11.21 8.26 -7.98
CA GLU A 40 9.80 8.64 -7.99
C GLU A 40 8.84 7.53 -7.52
N VAL A 41 9.16 6.27 -7.80
CA VAL A 41 8.33 5.12 -7.39
C VAL A 41 8.53 4.84 -5.90
N ARG A 42 9.76 4.99 -5.40
CA ARG A 42 10.09 4.84 -3.98
C ARG A 42 9.42 5.92 -3.15
N ASP A 43 9.51 7.17 -3.59
CA ASP A 43 8.90 8.33 -2.92
C ASP A 43 7.38 8.22 -2.92
N MET A 44 6.77 7.81 -4.05
CA MET A 44 5.34 7.56 -4.13
C MET A 44 4.90 6.46 -3.16
N ALA A 45 5.67 5.36 -3.04
CA ALA A 45 5.37 4.29 -2.10
C ALA A 45 5.42 4.79 -0.65
N ALA A 46 6.50 5.49 -0.29
CA ALA A 46 6.69 6.06 1.04
C ALA A 46 5.57 7.05 1.40
N ALA A 47 5.25 7.99 0.52
CA ALA A 47 4.20 8.98 0.73
C ALA A 47 2.82 8.35 0.92
N ARG A 48 2.45 7.39 0.06
CA ARG A 48 1.15 6.72 0.16
C ARG A 48 1.01 5.85 1.41
N LEU A 49 2.11 5.26 1.87
CA LEU A 49 2.12 4.47 3.09
C LEU A 49 2.09 5.36 4.34
N ALA A 50 2.81 6.48 4.35
CA ALA A 50 2.74 7.46 5.44
C ALA A 50 1.29 7.93 5.69
N GLN A 51 0.50 8.13 4.64
CA GLN A 51 -0.93 8.45 4.76
C GLN A 51 -1.77 7.36 5.46
N LEU A 52 -1.34 6.10 5.43
CA LEU A 52 -2.02 5.00 6.13
C LEU A 52 -1.76 5.00 7.64
N ALA A 53 -0.77 5.74 8.13
CA ALA A 53 -0.40 5.79 9.55
C ALA A 53 -1.62 6.09 10.45
N ARG A 54 -2.57 6.91 9.98
CA ARG A 54 -3.81 7.27 10.69
C ARG A 54 -4.74 6.09 10.99
N LEU A 55 -4.66 5.02 10.18
CA LEU A 55 -5.46 3.81 10.37
C LEU A 55 -4.74 2.78 11.25
N MET A 56 -3.43 2.96 11.42
CA MET A 56 -2.53 2.00 12.05
C MET A 56 -2.31 2.30 13.54
N PRO A 57 -1.91 1.27 14.31
CA PRO A 57 -1.32 1.50 15.62
C PRO A 57 -0.04 2.36 15.55
N PRO A 58 0.30 3.11 16.62
CA PRO A 58 1.50 3.96 16.65
C PRO A 58 2.83 3.21 16.45
N ASP A 59 2.87 1.92 16.81
CA ASP A 59 4.05 1.05 16.69
C ASP A 59 4.18 0.38 15.31
N ALA A 60 3.34 0.77 14.34
CA ALA A 60 3.35 0.15 13.02
C ALA A 60 4.64 0.44 12.24
N VAL A 61 5.16 -0.61 11.61
CA VAL A 61 6.30 -0.54 10.70
C VAL A 61 5.90 -1.14 9.36
N ALA A 62 6.20 -0.43 8.27
CA ALA A 62 5.94 -0.89 6.92
C ALA A 62 7.24 -1.14 6.17
N ASP A 63 7.32 -2.30 5.52
CA ASP A 63 8.40 -2.66 4.62
C ASP A 63 7.81 -2.88 3.21
N VAL A 64 8.40 -2.23 2.22
CA VAL A 64 8.07 -2.37 0.81
C VAL A 64 9.22 -3.07 0.11
N GLU A 65 8.97 -4.20 -0.53
CA GLU A 65 9.95 -4.89 -1.37
C GLU A 65 9.54 -4.84 -2.84
N PHE A 66 10.46 -4.37 -3.68
CA PHE A 66 10.35 -4.43 -5.13
C PHE A 66 11.22 -5.56 -5.68
N SER A 67 10.66 -6.36 -6.58
CA SER A 67 11.40 -7.40 -7.29
C SER A 67 10.87 -7.56 -8.72
N ALA A 68 11.70 -8.10 -9.60
CA ALA A 68 11.27 -8.45 -10.95
C ALA A 68 11.32 -9.96 -11.13
N GLU A 69 10.29 -10.49 -11.78
CA GLU A 69 10.23 -11.85 -12.26
C GLU A 69 11.25 -12.04 -13.38
N ARG A 70 11.98 -13.16 -13.35
CA ARG A 70 13.06 -13.43 -14.30
C ARG A 70 12.55 -14.05 -15.60
N ASN A 71 11.40 -14.70 -15.56
CA ASN A 71 10.84 -15.37 -16.73
C ASN A 71 10.28 -14.34 -17.73
N PRO A 72 10.87 -14.22 -18.94
CA PRO A 72 10.46 -13.21 -19.93
C PRO A 72 9.04 -13.43 -20.48
N ARG A 73 8.42 -14.59 -20.23
CA ARG A 73 7.03 -14.88 -20.64
C ARG A 73 5.99 -14.19 -19.75
N ILE A 74 6.40 -13.64 -18.61
CA ILE A 74 5.49 -12.99 -17.65
C ILE A 74 5.37 -11.51 -18.01
N ARG A 75 4.18 -11.12 -18.51
CA ARG A 75 3.90 -9.73 -18.93
C ARG A 75 3.92 -8.75 -17.76
N GLN A 76 3.46 -9.17 -16.59
CA GLN A 76 3.50 -8.38 -15.35
C GLN A 76 4.71 -8.81 -14.51
N ALA A 77 5.91 -8.55 -15.01
CA ALA A 77 7.14 -9.00 -14.37
C ALA A 77 7.52 -8.17 -13.14
N CYS A 78 7.04 -6.93 -13.02
CA CYS A 78 7.35 -6.09 -11.87
C CYS A 78 6.46 -6.45 -10.69
N VAL A 79 7.04 -6.77 -9.54
CA VAL A 79 6.34 -7.16 -8.32
C VAL A 79 6.64 -6.15 -7.22
N ALA A 80 5.59 -5.73 -6.52
CA ALA A 80 5.67 -4.96 -5.30
C ALA A 80 4.99 -5.73 -4.18
N GLU A 81 5.66 -5.83 -3.04
CA GLU A 81 5.14 -6.47 -1.86
C GLU A 81 5.21 -5.50 -0.68
N ILE A 82 4.11 -5.37 0.05
CA ILE A 82 4.01 -4.49 1.20
C ILE A 82 3.68 -5.35 2.40
N THR A 83 4.49 -5.23 3.45
CA THR A 83 4.27 -5.85 4.74
C THR A 83 4.16 -4.77 5.80
N ILE A 84 3.09 -4.78 6.59
CA ILE A 84 2.94 -3.90 7.76
C ILE A 84 2.84 -4.77 9.00
N VAL A 85 3.70 -4.51 9.98
CA VAL A 85 3.69 -5.18 11.28
C VAL A 85 3.26 -4.18 12.34
N ALA A 86 2.23 -4.53 13.12
CA ALA A 86 1.76 -3.72 14.24
C ALA A 86 1.12 -4.60 15.32
N ARG A 87 1.50 -4.41 16.60
CA ARG A 87 0.93 -5.16 17.76
C ARG A 87 0.83 -6.68 17.56
N GLY A 88 1.85 -7.30 16.96
CA GLY A 88 1.88 -8.73 16.70
C GLY A 88 0.98 -9.21 15.55
N LYS A 89 0.33 -8.30 14.82
CA LYS A 89 -0.40 -8.59 13.59
C LYS A 89 0.45 -8.21 12.37
N VAL A 90 0.38 -9.04 11.34
CA VAL A 90 0.99 -8.79 10.04
C VAL A 90 -0.13 -8.57 9.01
N LEU A 91 -0.08 -7.45 8.29
CA LEU A 91 -0.84 -7.20 7.08
C LEU A 91 0.12 -7.34 5.90
N ARG A 92 -0.27 -8.05 4.85
CA ARG A 92 0.65 -8.32 3.74
C ARG A 92 -0.11 -8.41 2.43
N THR A 93 0.26 -7.56 1.49
CA THR A 93 -0.28 -7.55 0.15
C THR A 93 0.85 -7.64 -0.85
N ARG A 94 0.70 -8.54 -1.83
CA ARG A 94 1.58 -8.68 -2.98
C ARG A 94 0.81 -8.34 -4.25
N ALA A 95 1.40 -7.55 -5.14
CA ALA A 95 0.83 -7.29 -6.45
C ALA A 95 1.90 -7.25 -7.55
N ALA A 96 1.47 -7.57 -8.76
CA ALA A 96 2.29 -7.52 -9.97
C ALA A 96 1.75 -6.46 -10.95
N GLY A 97 2.62 -5.94 -11.81
CA GLY A 97 2.28 -4.97 -12.84
C GLY A 97 3.28 -4.99 -13.98
N VAL A 98 2.96 -4.29 -15.08
CA VAL A 98 3.91 -4.16 -16.20
C VAL A 98 5.08 -3.22 -15.86
N ALA A 99 4.89 -2.36 -14.86
CA ALA A 99 5.91 -1.48 -14.29
C ALA A 99 5.80 -1.42 -12.76
N PHE A 100 6.89 -1.08 -12.07
CA PHE A 100 6.89 -0.97 -10.60
C PHE A 100 5.85 0.02 -10.06
N LYS A 101 5.61 1.13 -10.77
CA LYS A 101 4.57 2.11 -10.43
C LYS A 101 3.17 1.51 -10.39
N GLU A 102 2.87 0.63 -11.34
CA GLU A 102 1.59 -0.08 -11.39
C GLU A 102 1.51 -1.11 -10.25
N ALA A 103 2.55 -1.94 -10.11
CA ALA A 103 2.62 -2.97 -9.07
C ALA A 103 2.43 -2.39 -7.67
N VAL A 104 3.12 -1.30 -7.32
CA VAL A 104 2.97 -0.67 -6.00
C VAL A 104 1.62 0.01 -5.83
N THR A 105 1.03 0.53 -6.90
CA THR A 105 -0.32 1.11 -6.83
C THR A 105 -1.36 0.05 -6.48
N HIS A 106 -1.26 -1.14 -7.10
CA HIS A 106 -2.12 -2.28 -6.78
C HIS A 106 -1.87 -2.81 -5.36
N ALA A 107 -0.61 -2.93 -4.94
CA ALA A 107 -0.27 -3.36 -3.59
C ALA A 107 -0.77 -2.37 -2.52
N VAL A 108 -0.61 -1.07 -2.74
CA VAL A 108 -1.11 -0.01 -1.84
C VAL A 108 -2.64 -0.07 -1.72
N ARG A 109 -3.35 -0.36 -2.81
CA ARG A 109 -4.81 -0.52 -2.78
C ARG A 109 -5.22 -1.68 -1.88
N GLY A 110 -4.57 -2.84 -2.00
CA GLY A 110 -4.88 -4.01 -1.18
C GLY A 110 -4.54 -3.78 0.30
N ILE A 111 -3.35 -3.27 0.61
CA ILE A 111 -2.95 -3.06 2.00
C ILE A 111 -3.82 -1.99 2.69
N ARG A 112 -4.29 -0.97 1.94
CA ARG A 112 -5.25 0.03 2.45
C ARG A 112 -6.58 -0.61 2.83
N GLN A 113 -7.07 -1.56 2.03
CA GLN A 113 -8.30 -2.28 2.35
C GLN A 113 -8.12 -3.11 3.62
N GLU A 114 -7.05 -3.91 3.70
CA GLU A 114 -6.73 -4.71 4.89
C GLU A 114 -6.58 -3.85 6.15
N ALA A 115 -5.91 -2.70 6.00
CA ALA A 115 -5.74 -1.71 7.05
C ALA A 115 -7.07 -1.14 7.56
N SER A 116 -7.98 -0.80 6.66
CA SER A 116 -9.32 -0.32 6.99
C SER A 116 -10.13 -1.38 7.73
N ASP A 117 -10.14 -2.62 7.23
CA ASP A 117 -10.88 -3.72 7.82
C ASP A 117 -10.35 -4.08 9.21
N ASP A 118 -9.03 -4.04 9.37
CA ASP A 118 -8.37 -4.21 10.67
C ASP A 118 -8.68 -3.08 11.64
N HIS A 119 -8.63 -1.82 11.18
CA HIS A 119 -9.00 -0.65 11.97
C HIS A 119 -10.45 -0.74 12.45
N HIS A 120 -11.37 -1.11 11.56
CA HIS A 120 -12.78 -1.28 11.89
C HIS A 120 -12.99 -2.38 12.92
N ARG A 121 -12.37 -3.56 12.74
CA ARG A 121 -12.43 -4.67 13.71
C ARG A 121 -11.90 -4.27 15.10
N ARG A 122 -10.78 -3.52 15.15
CA ARG A 122 -10.23 -3.00 16.42
C ARG A 122 -11.20 -2.07 17.14
N ARG A 123 -11.94 -1.24 16.40
CA ARG A 123 -12.93 -0.31 16.97
C ARG A 123 -14.24 -1.00 17.36
N ALA A 124 -14.65 -2.03 16.63
CA ALA A 124 -15.88 -2.78 16.90
C ALA A 124 -15.77 -3.69 18.12
N HIS A 125 -14.57 -4.18 18.44
CA HIS A 125 -14.34 -5.09 19.59
C HIS A 125 -13.24 -4.58 20.53
N PRO A 126 -13.47 -3.47 21.27
CA PRO A 126 -12.48 -2.94 22.21
C PRO A 126 -12.19 -3.87 23.40
N HIS A 127 -13.04 -4.86 23.69
CA HIS A 127 -13.00 -5.68 24.90
C HIS A 127 -12.71 -7.18 24.71
N ARG A 128 -12.00 -7.60 23.64
CA ARG A 128 -11.49 -8.99 23.56
C ARG A 128 -10.17 -9.17 24.32
N ARG A 129 -10.13 -8.68 25.56
CA ARG A 129 -9.11 -8.99 26.57
C ARG A 129 -9.80 -9.35 27.89
N LEU A 130 -10.53 -10.46 27.87
CA LEU A 130 -10.79 -11.26 29.07
C LEU A 130 -10.89 -12.72 28.62
N ARG A 131 -9.76 -13.42 28.63
CA ARG A 131 -9.63 -14.75 29.27
C ARG A 131 -8.25 -15.35 29.04
N ALA A 132 -7.86 -16.11 30.05
CA ALA A 132 -6.66 -16.93 30.25
C ALA A 132 -5.54 -16.20 31.00
N ALA A 133 -5.15 -16.60 32.20
CA ALA A 133 -5.66 -17.55 33.20
C ALA A 133 -5.14 -17.10 34.56
#